data_AF-A0A2K8KWY0-F1
#
_entry.id   AF-A0A2K8KWY0-F1
#
_cell.length_a   1.000
_cell.length_b   1.000
_cell.length_c   1.000
_cell.angle_alpha   90.00
_cell.angle_beta   90.00
_cell.angle_gamma   90.00
#
_symmetry.space_group_name_H-M   'P 1'
#
loop_
_entity.id
_entity.type
_entity.pdbx_description
1 polymer ?
#
loop_
_entity_poly.entity_id
_entity_poly.type
_entity_poly.pdbx_seq_one_letter_code
_entity_poly.pdbx_strand_id
1 'polypeptide(L)' 'MVATTLIVLGVFMLMQPFAIWLYSYSFIVTLTGTVMFIVVSHFSE' A
#
# COMPACT_ATOMS: atom_id res chain seq x y z
N MET A 1 3.12 -11.80 -3.14
CA MET A 1 1.68 -11.56 -2.92
C MET A 1 1.41 -10.44 -1.91
N VAL A 2 1.99 -10.49 -0.70
CA VAL A 2 1.71 -9.51 0.38
C VAL A 2 1.99 -8.06 -0.04
N ALA A 3 3.14 -7.77 -0.66
CA ALA A 3 3.49 -6.41 -1.09
C ALA A 3 2.47 -5.83 -2.07
N THR A 4 2.11 -6.61 -3.10
CA THR A 4 1.10 -6.24 -4.09
C THR A 4 -0.27 -6.01 -3.46
N THR A 5 -0.68 -6.87 -2.52
CA THR A 5 -1.94 -6.69 -1.79
C THR A 5 -1.97 -5.38 -1.00
N LEU A 6 -0.86 -5.00 -0.33
CA LEU A 6 -0.79 -3.74 0.40
C LEU A 6 -0.88 -2.52 -0.52
N ILE A 7 -0.24 -2.56 -1.68
CA ILE A 7 -0.32 -1.47 -2.67
C ILE A 7 -1.76 -1.30 -3.17
N VAL A 8 -2.41 -2.40 -3.58
CA VAL A 8 -3.80 -2.36 -4.07
C VAL A 8 -4.75 -1.91 -2.96
N LEU A 9 -4.53 -2.33 -1.72
CA LEU A 9 -5.32 -1.89 -0.58
C LEU A 9 -5.15 -0.39 -0.32
N GLY A 10 -3.93 0.14 -0.39
CA GLY A 10 -3.65 1.57 -0.27
C GLY A 10 -4.33 2.41 -1.37
N VAL A 11 -4.34 1.92 -2.62
CA VAL A 11 -5.08 2.55 -3.73
C VAL A 11 -6.58 2.54 -3.45
N PHE A 12 -7.14 1.43 -2.97
CA PHE A 12 -8.56 1.35 -2.66
C PHE A 12 -8.96 2.29 -1.50
N MET A 13 -8.07 2.50 -0.52
CA MET A 13 -8.27 3.45 0.57
C MET A 13 -8.37 4.90 0.09
N LEU A 14 -7.63 5.27 -0.98
CA LEU A 14 -7.73 6.61 -1.59
C LEU A 14 -9.08 6.87 -2.27
N MET A 15 -9.75 5.83 -2.77
CA MET A 15 -10.98 5.96 -3.56
C MET A 15 -12.25 6.15 -2.71
N GLN A 16 -12.17 6.03 -1.39
CA GLN A 16 -13.32 6.12 -0.49
C GLN A 16 -13.72 7.60 -0.27
N PRO A 17 -14.93 8.06 -0.62
CA PRO A 17 -15.32 9.47 -0.51
C PRO A 17 -15.85 9.89 0.87
N PHE A 18 -16.14 8.93 1.76
CA PHE A 18 -16.80 9.18 3.06
C PHE A 18 -15.92 8.86 4.27
N ALA A 19 -14.82 8.12 4.10
CA ALA A 19 -14.00 7.66 5.21
C ALA A 19 -12.66 8.40 5.26
N ILE A 20 -12.65 9.56 5.94
CA ILE A 20 -11.45 10.41 6.09
C ILE A 20 -10.29 9.63 6.73
N TRP A 21 -10.58 8.78 7.71
CA TRP A 21 -9.56 7.93 8.35
C TRP A 21 -8.85 7.03 7.31
N LEU A 22 -9.58 6.38 6.40
CA LEU A 22 -9.00 5.51 5.37
C LEU A 22 -8.12 6.33 4.42
N TYR A 23 -8.58 7.51 4.03
CA TYR A 23 -7.80 8.44 3.21
C TYR A 23 -6.50 8.87 3.92
N SER A 24 -6.55 9.23 5.20
CA SER A 24 -5.37 9.67 5.97
C SER A 24 -4.27 8.62 6.04
N TYR A 25 -4.60 7.33 6.19
CA TYR A 25 -3.62 6.25 6.27
C TYR A 25 -3.22 5.65 4.91
N SER A 26 -3.96 5.97 3.84
CA SER A 26 -3.76 5.40 2.50
C SER A 26 -2.34 5.60 1.95
N PHE A 27 -1.75 6.76 2.21
CA PHE A 27 -0.40 7.08 1.78
C PHE A 27 0.63 6.16 2.45
N ILE A 28 0.57 6.02 3.77
CA ILE A 28 1.48 5.16 4.54
C ILE A 28 1.34 3.71 4.08
N VAL A 29 0.11 3.21 3.93
CA VAL A 29 -0.15 1.83 3.48
C VAL A 29 0.44 1.57 2.09
N THR A 30 0.22 2.49 1.15
CA THR A 30 0.79 2.39 -0.21
C THR A 30 2.32 2.44 -0.19
N LEU A 31 2.89 3.36 0.60
CA LEU A 31 4.34 3.52 0.74
C LEU A 31 4.98 2.26 1.33
N THR A 32 4.41 1.72 2.41
CA THR A 32 4.88 0.47 3.02
C THR A 32 4.81 -0.69 2.02
N GLY A 33 3.73 -0.79 1.24
CA GLY A 33 3.61 -1.78 0.17
C GLY A 33 4.72 -1.65 -0.88
N THR A 34 5.01 -0.44 -1.34
CA THR A 34 6.07 -0.15 -2.30
C THR A 34 7.47 -0.45 -1.75
N VAL A 35 7.77 0.00 -0.52
CA VAL A 35 9.06 -0.29 0.12
C VAL A 35 9.24 -1.79 0.30
N MET A 36 8.22 -2.50 0.78
CA MET A 36 8.26 -3.96 0.88
C MET A 36 8.47 -4.62 -0.49
N PHE A 37 7.78 -4.16 -1.53
CA PHE A 37 7.93 -4.69 -2.89
C PHE A 37 9.38 -4.55 -3.38
N ILE A 38 9.99 -3.38 -3.19
CA ILE A 38 11.38 -3.13 -3.57
C ILE A 38 12.33 -4.04 -2.77
N VAL A 39 12.18 -4.07 -1.45
CA VAL A 39 13.03 -4.87 -0.54
C VAL A 39 12.95 -6.36 -0.88
N VAL A 40 11.74 -6.92 -0.96
CA VAL A 40 11.55 -8.34 -1.27
C VAL A 40 12.09 -8.67 -2.65
N SER A 41 11.84 -7.82 -3.66
CA SER A 41 12.32 -8.07 -5.03
C SER A 41 13.85 -8.02 -5.12
N HIS A 42 14.51 -7.22 -4.28
CA HIS A 42 15.97 -7.11 -4.27
C HIS A 42 16.66 -8.32 -3.61
N PHE A 43 16.05 -8.91 -2.58
CA PHE A 43 16.62 -10.06 -1.84
C PHE A 43 16.08 -11.42 -2.30
N SER A 44 15.08 -11.45 -3.18
CA SER A 44 14.51 -12.69 -3.72
C SER A 44 15.13 -13.11 -5.06
N GLU A 45 16.25 -12.49 -5.42
CA GLU A 45 17.20 -12.93 -6.47
C GLU A 45 18.50 -13.37 -5.79
#